data_AF-A0ABD1W0M3-F1
#
_entry.id   AF-A0ABD1W0M3-F1
#
_cell.length_a   1.000
_cell.length_b   1.000
_cell.length_c   1.000
_cell.angle_alpha   90.00
_cell.angle_beta   90.00
_cell.angle_gamma   90.00
#
_symmetry.space_group_name_H-M   'P 1'
#
loop_
_entity.id
_entity.type
_entity.pdbx_description
1 polymer ?
#
loop_
_entity_poly.entity_id
_entity_poly.type
_entity_poly.pdbx_seq_one_letter_code
_entity_poly.pdbx_strand_id
1 'polypeptide(L)'
;MILPCREISQVDRSLTRKALKLALNELKEKNGGVLLSEHALKICNYAPNLAKTIAGLILSSNDLSFKGECISLLGLQFQEIKREVVEDCIKEKIIYAIGINDRKPQRTREAASFLFDNEVIQELNTLDKEYEEYQEAFGS
;
A
#
# COMPACT_ATOMS: atom_id res chain seq x y z
N MET A 1 -27.28 36.50 34.11
CA MET A 1 -26.18 36.19 33.16
C MET A 1 -26.23 34.70 32.87
N ILE A 2 -26.65 34.30 31.66
CA ILE A 2 -26.70 32.90 31.23
C ILE A 2 -25.57 32.74 30.22
N LEU A 3 -24.53 31.96 30.57
CA LEU A 3 -23.45 31.62 29.64
C LEU A 3 -23.97 30.64 28.57
N PRO A 4 -23.68 30.85 27.27
CA PRO A 4 -24.01 29.90 26.23
C PRO A 4 -23.03 28.72 26.28
N CYS A 5 -23.37 27.68 27.03
CA CYS A 5 -22.61 26.44 27.11
C CYS A 5 -22.92 25.50 25.92
N ARG A 6 -22.83 26.02 24.68
CA ARG A 6 -23.13 25.24 23.46
C ARG A 6 -21.98 25.17 22.46
N GLU A 7 -21.13 26.19 22.39
CA GLU A 7 -20.04 26.27 21.39
C GLU A 7 -18.83 25.39 21.72
N ILE A 8 -18.52 25.22 23.00
CA ILE A 8 -17.43 24.34 23.47
C ILE A 8 -17.65 22.90 22.99
N SER A 9 -18.92 22.47 22.84
CA SER A 9 -19.27 21.11 22.43
C SER A 9 -19.04 20.80 20.94
N GLN A 10 -19.09 21.79 20.05
CA GLN A 10 -18.90 21.56 18.61
C GLN A 10 -17.41 21.54 18.22
N VAL A 11 -16.63 22.45 18.80
CA VAL A 11 -15.17 22.51 18.57
C VAL A 11 -14.53 21.23 19.09
N ASP A 12 -14.86 20.81 20.30
CA ASP A 12 -14.35 19.58 20.92
C ASP A 12 -14.77 18.32 20.13
N ARG A 13 -16.01 18.28 19.61
CA ARG A 13 -16.47 17.20 18.74
C ARG A 13 -15.73 17.14 17.40
N SER A 14 -15.37 18.30 16.84
CA SER A 14 -14.60 18.37 15.60
C SER A 14 -13.15 17.91 15.80
N LEU A 15 -12.52 18.30 16.93
CA LEU A 15 -11.18 17.87 17.32
C LEU A 15 -11.14 16.37 17.62
N THR A 16 -12.13 15.86 18.37
CA THR A 16 -12.29 14.43 18.64
C THR A 16 -12.43 13.64 17.34
N ARG A 17 -13.23 14.13 16.38
CA ARG A 17 -13.39 13.48 15.07
C ARG A 17 -12.09 13.52 14.26
N LYS A 18 -11.33 14.62 14.30
CA LYS A 18 -10.00 14.71 13.65
C LYS A 18 -9.01 13.72 14.27
N ALA A 19 -8.90 13.68 15.60
CA ALA A 19 -8.04 12.75 16.31
C ALA A 19 -8.41 11.28 16.02
N LEU A 20 -9.70 10.95 16.01
CA LEU A 20 -10.18 9.62 15.64
C LEU A 20 -9.81 9.26 14.20
N LYS A 21 -9.99 10.19 13.25
CA LYS A 21 -9.65 9.98 11.83
C LYS A 21 -8.16 9.75 11.65
N LEU A 22 -7.32 10.53 12.34
CA LEU A 22 -5.86 10.35 12.34
C LEU A 22 -5.45 9.00 12.93
N ALA A 23 -5.97 8.64 14.10
CA ALA A 23 -5.69 7.35 14.73
C ALA A 23 -6.15 6.17 13.85
N LEU A 24 -7.30 6.28 13.18
CA LEU A 24 -7.80 5.26 12.26
C LEU A 24 -6.93 5.14 11.00
N ASN A 25 -6.48 6.28 10.45
CA ASN A 25 -5.56 6.28 9.32
C ASN A 25 -4.21 5.67 9.68
N GLU A 26 -3.63 6.05 10.82
CA GLU A 26 -2.37 5.50 11.33
C GLU A 26 -2.49 4.00 11.60
N LEU A 27 -3.60 3.56 12.20
CA LEU A 27 -3.90 2.14 12.39
C LEU A 27 -4.00 1.41 11.05
N LYS A 28 -4.64 2.01 10.04
CA LYS A 28 -4.76 1.42 8.70
C LYS A 28 -3.38 1.29 8.04
N GLU A 29 -2.56 2.33 8.11
CA GLU A 29 -1.19 2.35 7.57
C GLU A 29 -0.31 1.29 8.23
N LYS A 30 -0.25 1.27 9.58
CA LYS A 30 0.54 0.30 10.35
C LYS A 30 0.09 -1.15 10.16
N ASN A 31 -1.19 -1.37 9.85
CA ASN A 31 -1.73 -2.70 9.56
C ASN A 31 -1.75 -3.03 8.06
N GLY A 32 -0.81 -2.44 7.29
CA GLY A 32 -0.28 -2.85 5.97
C GLY A 32 -0.86 -4.11 5.32
N GLY A 33 -0.57 -5.24 5.95
CA GLY A 33 -0.89 -6.56 5.43
C GLY A 33 -2.16 -7.21 5.98
N VAL A 34 -2.87 -6.58 6.94
CA VAL A 34 -3.98 -7.22 7.68
C VAL A 34 -5.36 -6.82 7.15
N LEU A 35 -5.51 -5.60 6.63
CA LEU A 35 -6.79 -5.08 6.14
C LEU A 35 -6.79 -4.95 4.61
N LEU A 36 -6.79 -6.09 3.92
CA LEU A 36 -7.02 -6.15 2.48
C LEU A 36 -8.53 -6.14 2.19
N SER A 37 -8.94 -5.50 1.10
CA SER A 37 -10.29 -5.69 0.56
C SER A 37 -10.52 -7.16 0.20
N GLU A 38 -11.79 -7.58 0.16
CA GLU A 38 -12.15 -8.93 -0.29
C GLU A 38 -11.61 -9.24 -1.69
N HIS A 39 -11.57 -8.23 -2.57
CA HIS A 39 -11.03 -8.33 -3.92
C HIS A 39 -9.51 -8.56 -3.89
N ALA A 40 -8.75 -7.79 -3.10
CA ALA A 40 -7.32 -7.98 -2.93
C ALA A 40 -6.98 -9.35 -2.32
N LEU A 41 -7.75 -9.80 -1.33
CA LEU A 41 -7.65 -11.15 -0.76
C LEU A 41 -7.83 -12.24 -1.81
N LYS A 42 -8.85 -12.12 -2.68
CA LYS A 42 -9.06 -13.07 -3.78
C LYS A 42 -7.86 -13.12 -4.72
N ILE A 43 -7.25 -11.98 -5.04
CA ILE A 43 -6.05 -11.94 -5.90
C ILE A 43 -4.85 -12.57 -5.19
N CYS A 44 -4.62 -12.25 -3.91
CA CYS A 44 -3.52 -12.82 -3.12
C CYS A 44 -3.56 -14.36 -3.04
N ASN A 45 -4.74 -14.98 -3.08
CA ASN A 45 -4.88 -16.44 -3.11
C ASN A 45 -4.22 -17.10 -4.34
N TYR A 46 -4.04 -16.35 -5.44
CA TYR A 46 -3.34 -16.84 -6.64
C TYR A 46 -1.83 -16.61 -6.59
N ALA A 47 -1.34 -15.76 -5.69
CA ALA A 47 0.07 -15.40 -5.60
C ALA A 47 1.00 -16.62 -5.44
N PRO A 48 0.69 -17.66 -4.64
CA PRO A 48 1.56 -18.83 -4.51
C PRO A 48 1.74 -19.61 -5.82
N ASN A 49 0.67 -19.80 -6.59
CA ASN A 49 0.72 -20.53 -7.85
C ASN A 49 1.45 -19.72 -8.94
N LEU A 50 1.22 -18.40 -8.96
CA LEU A 50 1.93 -17.51 -9.85
C LEU A 50 3.43 -17.47 -9.52
N ALA A 51 3.78 -17.40 -8.25
CA ALA A 51 5.17 -17.42 -7.80
C ALA A 51 5.89 -18.72 -8.19
N LYS A 52 5.24 -19.88 -8.01
CA LYS A 52 5.73 -21.19 -8.51
C LYS A 52 6.02 -21.18 -10.01
N THR A 53 5.10 -20.62 -10.78
CA THR A 53 5.24 -20.55 -12.25
C THR A 53 6.40 -19.65 -12.65
N ILE A 54 6.51 -18.46 -12.07
CA ILE A 54 7.58 -17.50 -12.37
C ILE A 54 8.94 -18.05 -11.90
N ALA A 55 9.03 -18.61 -10.70
CA ALA A 55 10.25 -19.24 -10.20
C ALA A 55 10.68 -20.41 -11.10
N GLY A 56 9.71 -21.20 -11.57
CA GLY A 56 9.93 -22.25 -12.56
C GLY A 56 10.51 -21.70 -13.86
N LEU A 57 9.95 -20.62 -14.41
CA LEU A 57 10.47 -19.96 -15.62
C LEU A 57 11.91 -19.46 -15.42
N ILE A 58 12.20 -18.78 -14.30
CA ILE A 58 13.54 -18.28 -13.98
C ILE A 58 14.54 -19.44 -13.90
N LEU A 59 14.26 -20.42 -13.04
CA LEU A 59 15.20 -21.49 -12.72
C LEU A 59 15.43 -22.46 -13.90
N SER A 60 14.40 -22.69 -14.72
CA SER A 60 14.45 -23.57 -15.90
C SER A 60 15.14 -22.94 -17.12
N SER A 61 15.35 -21.63 -17.13
CA SER A 61 16.01 -20.95 -18.24
C SER A 61 17.45 -21.46 -18.44
N ASN A 62 17.90 -21.61 -19.68
CA ASN A 62 19.32 -21.89 -19.98
C ASN A 62 20.15 -20.60 -20.09
N ASP A 63 19.50 -19.44 -20.14
CA ASP A 63 20.16 -18.14 -20.18
C ASP A 63 20.60 -17.73 -18.77
N LEU A 64 21.92 -17.77 -18.53
CA LEU A 64 22.53 -17.41 -17.26
C LEU A 64 22.45 -15.91 -16.97
N SER A 65 22.42 -15.04 -18.00
CA SER A 65 22.25 -13.59 -17.81
C SER A 65 20.85 -13.31 -17.28
N PHE A 66 19.83 -13.84 -17.97
CA PHE A 66 18.45 -13.72 -17.53
C PHE A 66 18.25 -14.25 -16.11
N LYS A 67 18.82 -15.42 -15.81
CA LYS A 67 18.73 -16.03 -14.48
C LYS A 67 19.39 -15.14 -13.42
N GLY A 68 20.60 -14.66 -13.68
CA GLY A 68 21.34 -13.77 -12.79
C GLY A 68 20.63 -12.44 -12.54
N GLU A 69 20.10 -11.81 -13.59
CA GLU A 69 19.33 -10.57 -13.52
C GLU A 69 18.05 -10.73 -12.69
N CYS A 70 17.28 -11.80 -12.94
CA CYS A 70 16.06 -12.08 -12.19
C CYS A 70 16.35 -12.32 -10.71
N ILE A 71 17.38 -13.12 -10.41
CA ILE A 71 17.82 -13.39 -9.05
C ILE A 71 18.27 -12.10 -8.34
N SER A 72 19.02 -11.24 -9.04
CA SER A 72 19.46 -9.95 -8.51
C SER A 72 18.28 -9.00 -8.25
N LEU A 73 17.29 -8.97 -9.14
CA LEU A 73 16.05 -8.20 -8.98
C LEU A 73 15.24 -8.65 -7.76
N LEU A 74 15.29 -9.95 -7.45
CA LEU A 74 14.69 -10.51 -6.25
C LEU A 74 15.50 -10.21 -4.99
N GLY A 75 16.70 -9.63 -5.11
CA GLY A 75 17.61 -9.37 -3.99
C GLY A 75 18.23 -10.65 -3.42
N LEU A 76 18.25 -11.74 -4.21
CA LEU A 76 18.79 -13.03 -3.80
C LEU A 76 20.22 -13.20 -4.30
N GLN A 77 21.03 -14.00 -3.59
CA GLN A 77 22.39 -14.31 -4.02
C GLN A 77 22.40 -15.54 -4.91
N PHE A 78 23.02 -15.46 -6.09
CA PHE A 78 23.00 -16.50 -7.12
C PHE A 78 23.53 -17.88 -6.70
N GLN A 79 24.30 -17.97 -5.62
CA GLN A 79 24.93 -19.21 -5.18
C GLN A 79 23.95 -20.07 -4.35
N GLU A 80 23.65 -21.29 -4.82
CA GLU A 80 22.79 -22.29 -4.15
C GLU A 80 21.38 -21.83 -3.78
N ILE A 81 20.72 -21.15 -4.72
CA ILE A 81 19.32 -20.76 -4.53
C ILE A 81 18.42 -21.99 -4.60
N LYS A 82 17.78 -22.29 -3.47
CA LYS A 82 16.68 -23.23 -3.39
C LYS A 82 15.44 -22.66 -4.08
N ARG A 83 14.72 -23.49 -4.82
CA ARG A 83 13.49 -23.11 -5.53
C ARG A 83 12.49 -22.43 -4.61
N GLU A 84 12.31 -22.99 -3.41
CA GLU A 84 11.35 -22.52 -2.41
C GLU A 84 11.64 -21.08 -1.99
N VAL A 85 12.92 -20.69 -1.91
CA VAL A 85 13.33 -19.32 -1.54
C VAL A 85 12.93 -18.32 -2.64
N VAL A 86 13.05 -18.70 -3.91
CA VAL A 86 12.62 -17.87 -5.05
C VAL A 86 11.10 -17.74 -5.08
N GLU A 87 10.40 -18.87 -4.90
CA GLU A 87 8.94 -18.90 -4.84
C GLU A 87 8.41 -18.01 -3.71
N ASP A 88 8.96 -18.14 -2.50
CA ASP A 88 8.56 -17.32 -1.36
C ASP A 88 8.87 -15.83 -1.60
N CYS A 89 10.06 -15.50 -2.11
CA CYS A 89 10.40 -14.11 -2.40
C CYS A 89 9.44 -13.46 -3.41
N ILE A 90 9.12 -14.15 -4.50
CA ILE A 90 8.18 -13.65 -5.51
C ILE A 90 6.78 -13.52 -4.90
N LYS A 91 6.33 -14.52 -4.14
CA LYS A 91 5.02 -14.51 -3.48
C LYS A 91 4.88 -13.30 -2.55
N GLU A 92 5.87 -13.05 -1.69
CA GLU A 92 5.86 -11.90 -0.78
C GLU A 92 5.85 -10.56 -1.54
N LYS A 93 6.65 -10.42 -2.61
CA LYS A 93 6.64 -9.22 -3.46
C LYS A 93 5.27 -8.97 -4.12
N ILE A 94 4.61 -10.03 -4.60
CA ILE A 94 3.26 -9.93 -5.18
C ILE A 94 2.25 -9.48 -4.12
N ILE A 95 2.24 -10.12 -2.95
CA ILE A 95 1.32 -9.78 -1.86
C ILE A 95 1.53 -8.34 -1.40
N TYR A 96 2.78 -7.93 -1.23
CA TYR A 96 3.15 -6.57 -0.86
C TYR A 96 2.60 -5.54 -1.85
N ALA A 97 2.82 -5.76 -3.15
CA ALA A 97 2.33 -4.84 -4.18
C ALA A 97 0.81 -4.79 -4.25
N ILE A 98 0.11 -5.92 -4.08
CA ILE A 98 -1.35 -5.94 -3.99
C ILE A 98 -1.81 -5.10 -2.80
N GLY A 99 -1.17 -5.27 -1.63
CA GLY A 99 -1.49 -4.50 -0.43
C GLY A 99 -1.33 -3.00 -0.61
N ILE A 100 -0.27 -2.54 -1.27
CA ILE A 100 -0.07 -1.11 -1.58
C ILE A 100 -1.15 -0.60 -2.54
N ASN A 101 -1.46 -1.38 -3.59
CA ASN A 101 -2.41 -0.96 -4.62
C ASN A 101 -3.86 -0.94 -4.13
N ASP A 102 -4.23 -1.86 -3.24
CA ASP A 102 -5.57 -1.92 -2.64
C ASP A 102 -5.89 -0.66 -1.81
N ARG A 103 -4.85 -0.01 -1.29
CA ARG A 103 -4.97 1.15 -0.38
C ARG A 103 -4.96 2.50 -1.09
N LYS A 104 -4.50 2.57 -2.35
CA LYS A 104 -4.46 3.82 -3.12
C LYS A 104 -5.88 4.23 -3.51
N PRO A 105 -6.34 5.46 -3.18
CA PRO A 105 -7.63 5.95 -3.67
C PRO A 105 -7.65 5.92 -5.20
N GLN A 106 -8.69 5.33 -5.81
CA GLN A 106 -8.80 5.22 -7.28
C GLN A 106 -8.69 6.57 -8.01
N ARG A 107 -8.86 7.71 -7.32
CA ARG A 107 -8.86 9.06 -7.89
C ARG A 107 -7.48 9.67 -8.12
N THR A 108 -6.41 9.13 -7.55
CA THR A 108 -5.03 9.64 -7.72
C THR A 108 -4.16 8.61 -8.45
N ARG A 109 -4.66 8.09 -9.58
CA ARG A 109 -3.94 7.07 -10.36
C ARG A 109 -2.85 7.72 -11.21
N GLU A 110 -1.85 8.32 -10.58
CA GLU A 110 -0.50 8.28 -11.14
C GLU A 110 -0.04 6.81 -11.12
N ALA A 111 0.66 6.37 -12.16
CA ALA A 111 1.00 4.97 -12.38
C ALA A 111 1.58 4.36 -11.10
N ALA A 112 1.00 3.23 -10.67
CA ALA A 112 1.45 2.56 -9.46
C ALA A 112 2.95 2.23 -9.58
N SER A 113 3.72 2.54 -8.54
CA SER A 113 5.10 2.12 -8.37
C SER A 113 5.21 0.64 -8.74
N PHE A 114 6.08 0.35 -9.73
CA PHE A 114 6.21 -0.99 -10.28
C PHE A 114 6.58 -1.99 -9.18
N LEU A 115 6.23 -3.27 -9.37
CA LEU A 115 6.44 -4.37 -8.41
C LEU A 115 7.90 -4.48 -7.89
N PHE A 116 8.84 -3.88 -8.62
CA PHE A 116 10.27 -3.95 -8.37
C PHE A 116 10.96 -2.58 -8.23
N ASP A 117 10.21 -1.47 -8.21
CA ASP A 117 10.81 -0.15 -7.99
C ASP A 117 11.06 0.09 -6.50
N ASN A 118 12.31 0.40 -6.16
CA ASN A 118 12.72 0.82 -4.83
C ASN A 118 12.26 2.27 -4.54
N GLU A 119 11.80 2.47 -3.31
CA GLU A 119 11.08 3.62 -2.76
C GLU A 119 11.69 5.01 -3.02
N VAL A 120 10.83 6.01 -3.32
CA VAL A 120 10.89 7.34 -2.71
C VAL A 120 9.45 7.78 -2.41
N ILE A 121 9.09 7.78 -1.13
CA ILE A 121 7.83 8.32 -0.65
C ILE A 121 7.96 9.85 -0.66
N GLN A 122 7.27 10.52 -1.59
CA GLN A 122 7.07 11.97 -1.55
C GLN A 122 5.59 12.32 -1.28
N GLU A 123 5.36 12.61 -0.01
CA GLU A 123 4.52 13.68 0.59
C GLU A 123 3.20 14.07 -0.11
N LEU A 124 2.03 13.68 0.41
CA LEU A 124 1.29 14.26 1.55
C LEU A 124 0.86 15.75 1.43
N ASN A 125 1.20 16.47 0.36
CA ASN A 125 0.92 17.91 0.26
C ASN A 125 -0.39 18.32 -0.48
N THR A 126 -1.20 17.36 -0.94
CA THR A 126 -2.38 17.68 -1.78
C THR A 126 -3.70 17.73 -1.02
N LEU A 127 -3.80 17.16 0.18
CA LEU A 127 -5.10 16.98 0.85
C LEU A 127 -5.56 18.17 1.70
N ASP A 128 -4.67 19.11 2.04
CA ASP A 128 -5.02 20.29 2.84
C ASP A 128 -5.72 21.39 2.03
N LYS A 129 -5.60 21.38 0.69
CA LYS A 129 -6.24 22.41 -0.16
C LYS A 129 -7.72 22.16 -0.42
N GLU A 130 -8.18 20.92 -0.36
CA GLU A 130 -9.57 20.58 -0.74
C GLU A 130 -10.56 20.84 0.40
N TYR A 131 -10.11 21.07 1.65
CA TYR A 131 -10.99 21.27 2.81
C TYR A 131 -11.37 22.73 3.11
N GLU A 132 -10.58 23.71 2.63
CA GLU A 132 -10.90 25.13 2.81
C GLU A 132 -12.00 25.61 1.86
N GLU A 133 -12.10 25.01 0.66
CA GLU A 133 -13.12 25.37 -0.34
C GLU A 133 -14.56 25.00 0.10
N TYR A 134 -14.71 24.01 0.99
CA TYR A 134 -16.01 23.63 1.55
C TYR A 134 -16.51 24.55 2.66
N GLN A 135 -15.66 25.37 3.28
CA GLN A 135 -16.10 26.31 4.32
C GLN A 135 -16.54 27.66 3.76
N GLU A 136 -15.99 28.12 2.63
CA GLU A 136 -16.43 29.36 1.98
C GLU A 136 -17.81 29.24 1.31
N ALA A 137 -18.21 28.05 0.85
CA ALA A 137 -19.46 27.85 0.10
C ALA A 137 -20.74 27.85 0.97
N PHE A 138 -20.63 27.74 2.30
CA PHE A 138 -21.79 27.67 3.21
C PHE A 138 -21.78 28.74 4.31
N GLY A 139 -20.96 29.78 4.13
CA GLY A 139 -20.80 30.89 5.07
C GLY A 139 -21.27 32.25 4.55
N SER A 140 -22.37 32.31 3.79
CA SER A 140 -23.02 33.58 3.41
C SER A 140 -24.54 33.51 3.55
#